data_AF-A0A7W1QL55-F1
#
_entry.id   AF-A0A7W1QL55-F1
#
_cell.length_a   1.000
_cell.length_b   1.000
_cell.length_c   1.000
_cell.angle_alpha   90.00
_cell.angle_beta   90.00
_cell.angle_gamma   90.00
#
_symmetry.space_group_name_H-M   'P 1'
#
loop_
_entity.id
_entity.type
_entity.pdbx_description
1 polymer ?
#
loop_
_entity_poly.entity_id
_entity_poly.type
_entity_poly.pdbx_seq_one_letter_code
_entity_poly.pdbx_strand_id
1 'polypeptide(L)'
;MTTLALNLASFGTGTTPLRTDTSREALVSLGQEYGDLQQWATAIVEASDTLESAERARALAHQLARVMGPLEKDFENTTASLSTAQLEQILPLWESMVFAHAGFALLQERAATLGLDPAIDPAELHDLAYQLSVVLDVAAKIQRRALTELIVPPETPIRAS
;
A
#
# COMPACT_ATOMS: atom_id res chain seq x y z
N MET A 1 -28.36 -47.41 -37.47
CA MET A 1 -27.57 -46.17 -37.29
C MET A 1 -28.46 -45.18 -36.57
N THR A 2 -28.23 -44.99 -35.28
CA THR A 2 -28.92 -43.99 -34.46
C THR A 2 -27.98 -43.60 -33.33
N THR A 3 -27.77 -42.30 -33.22
CA THR A 3 -26.70 -41.60 -32.50
C THR A 3 -26.82 -41.70 -30.98
N LEU A 4 -25.69 -41.97 -30.30
CA LEU A 4 -25.54 -41.82 -28.85
C LEU A 4 -25.65 -40.34 -28.48
N ALA A 5 -26.61 -39.98 -27.64
CA ALA A 5 -26.67 -38.68 -26.98
C ALA A 5 -25.77 -38.71 -25.72
N LEU A 6 -24.67 -37.97 -25.76
CA LEU A 6 -23.85 -37.67 -24.59
C LEU A 6 -24.57 -36.64 -23.72
N ASN A 7 -25.15 -37.09 -22.61
CA ASN A 7 -25.54 -36.22 -21.50
C ASN A 7 -24.25 -35.82 -20.75
N LEU A 8 -23.73 -34.61 -21.01
CA LEU A 8 -22.78 -33.99 -20.10
C LEU A 8 -23.52 -33.60 -18.83
N ALA A 9 -23.18 -34.26 -17.73
CA ALA A 9 -23.63 -33.91 -16.40
C ALA A 9 -23.30 -32.44 -16.11
N SER A 10 -24.34 -31.69 -15.74
CA SER A 10 -24.28 -30.35 -15.20
C SER A 10 -23.30 -30.31 -14.03
N PHE A 11 -22.21 -29.56 -14.18
CA PHE A 11 -21.38 -29.16 -13.05
C PHE A 11 -22.26 -28.29 -12.15
N GLY A 12 -22.48 -28.79 -10.93
CA GLY A 12 -23.30 -28.14 -9.92
C GLY A 12 -22.86 -26.70 -9.73
N THR A 13 -23.78 -25.78 -10.00
CA THR A 13 -23.70 -24.39 -9.59
C THR A 13 -23.84 -24.33 -8.07
N GLY A 14 -22.79 -24.74 -7.36
CA GLY A 14 -22.53 -24.21 -6.03
C GLY A 14 -22.21 -22.74 -6.24
N THR A 15 -23.23 -21.88 -6.20
CA THR A 15 -23.07 -20.44 -6.12
C THR A 15 -22.52 -20.11 -4.74
N THR A 16 -21.24 -20.42 -4.52
CA THR A 16 -20.44 -19.62 -3.60
C THR A 16 -20.59 -18.18 -4.08
N PRO A 17 -20.97 -17.22 -3.21
CA PRO A 17 -21.08 -15.84 -3.62
C PRO A 17 -19.73 -15.46 -4.24
N LEU A 18 -19.76 -15.08 -5.52
CA LEU A 18 -18.62 -14.41 -6.16
C LEU A 18 -18.28 -13.25 -5.24
N ARG A 19 -17.16 -13.35 -4.51
CA ARG A 19 -16.66 -12.28 -3.68
C ARG A 19 -16.65 -11.02 -4.54
N THR A 20 -17.37 -9.99 -4.13
CA THR A 20 -17.33 -8.70 -4.82
C THR A 20 -15.87 -8.28 -4.94
N ASP A 21 -15.41 -7.99 -6.15
CA ASP A 21 -14.03 -7.58 -6.38
C ASP A 21 -13.85 -6.16 -5.82
N THR A 22 -13.39 -6.08 -4.58
CA THR A 22 -13.08 -4.83 -3.88
C THR A 22 -11.60 -4.47 -3.99
N SER A 23 -10.80 -5.22 -4.76
CA SER A 23 -9.34 -5.05 -4.84
C SER A 23 -8.95 -3.67 -5.37
N ARG A 24 -9.69 -3.19 -6.36
CA ARG A 24 -9.48 -1.87 -6.95
C ARG A 24 -9.78 -0.75 -5.95
N GLU A 25 -10.90 -0.86 -5.24
CA GLU A 25 -11.30 0.13 -4.23
C GLU A 25 -10.27 0.17 -3.09
N ALA A 26 -9.81 -1.00 -2.62
CA ALA A 26 -8.77 -1.10 -1.61
C ALA A 26 -7.44 -0.48 -2.08
N LEU A 27 -7.00 -0.77 -3.32
CA LEU A 27 -5.81 -0.15 -3.90
C LEU A 27 -5.93 1.36 -4.03
N VAL A 28 -7.10 1.88 -4.43
CA VAL A 28 -7.35 3.33 -4.51
C VAL A 28 -7.29 3.96 -3.12
N SER A 29 -7.93 3.35 -2.11
CA SER A 29 -7.90 3.79 -0.72
C SER A 29 -6.45 3.84 -0.20
N LEU A 30 -5.67 2.79 -0.43
CA LEU A 30 -4.25 2.75 -0.05
C LEU A 30 -3.43 3.88 -0.72
N GLY A 31 -3.72 4.18 -1.98
CA GLY A 31 -3.11 5.31 -2.69
C GLY A 31 -3.48 6.68 -2.12
N GLN A 32 -4.69 6.83 -1.58
CA GLN A 32 -5.13 8.05 -0.89
C GLN A 32 -4.37 8.22 0.43
N GLU A 33 -4.25 7.16 1.23
CA GLU A 33 -3.46 7.18 2.47
C GLU A 33 -2.01 7.58 2.23
N TYR A 34 -1.38 7.07 1.15
CA TYR A 34 -0.03 7.51 0.76
C TYR A 34 0.01 9.01 0.41
N GLY A 35 -1.03 9.51 -0.28
CA GLY A 35 -1.13 10.93 -0.63
C GLY A 35 -1.30 11.85 0.57
N ASP A 36 -2.09 11.43 1.55
CA ASP A 36 -2.32 12.18 2.78
C ASP A 36 -1.06 12.18 3.66
N LEU A 37 -0.40 11.04 3.81
CA LEU A 37 0.90 10.95 4.48
C LEU A 37 1.99 11.78 3.78
N GLN A 38 1.94 11.89 2.45
CA GLN A 38 2.90 12.70 1.69
C GLN A 38 2.75 14.18 2.03
N GLN A 39 1.51 14.67 2.16
CA GLN A 39 1.25 16.04 2.57
C GLN A 39 1.78 16.31 3.98
N TRP A 40 1.59 15.36 4.91
CA TRP A 40 2.15 15.43 6.25
C TRP A 40 3.68 15.48 6.25
N ALA A 41 4.32 14.57 5.52
CA ALA A 41 5.78 14.51 5.42
C ALA A 41 6.36 15.80 4.86
N THR A 42 5.79 16.32 3.77
CA THR A 42 6.22 17.59 3.16
C THR A 42 6.02 18.77 4.11
N ALA A 43 4.88 18.85 4.80
CA ALA A 43 4.63 19.93 5.77
C ALA A 43 5.62 19.90 6.95
N ILE A 44 6.00 18.71 7.42
CA ILE A 44 7.00 18.55 8.47
C ILE A 44 8.39 18.99 7.99
N VAL A 45 8.80 18.58 6.77
CA VAL A 45 10.06 19.03 6.17
C VAL A 45 10.12 20.56 6.12
N GLU A 46 9.09 21.21 5.57
CA GLU A 46 9.00 22.68 5.48
C GLU A 46 9.01 23.37 6.85
N ALA A 47 8.33 22.80 7.84
CA ALA A 47 8.26 23.38 9.19
C ALA A 47 9.57 23.18 9.98
N SER A 48 10.24 22.04 9.80
CA SER A 48 11.42 21.65 10.56
C SER A 48 12.63 22.57 10.36
N ASP A 49 12.77 23.17 9.18
CA ASP A 49 13.85 24.12 8.86
C ASP A 49 13.82 25.39 9.73
N THR A 50 12.67 25.70 10.31
CA THR A 50 12.45 26.88 11.18
C THR A 50 12.17 26.50 12.63
N LEU A 51 12.26 25.21 12.95
CA LEU A 51 11.83 24.67 14.23
C LEU A 51 12.98 24.74 15.24
N GLU A 52 12.91 25.66 16.20
CA GLU A 52 13.97 25.82 17.21
C GLU A 52 13.73 25.02 18.51
N SER A 53 12.62 24.27 18.59
CA SER A 53 12.16 23.64 19.83
C SER A 53 12.14 22.12 19.74
N ALA A 54 13.00 21.47 20.52
CA ALA A 54 13.02 20.01 20.68
C ALA A 54 11.66 19.44 21.13
N GLU A 55 10.94 20.15 22.01
CA GLU A 55 9.61 19.71 22.45
C GLU A 55 8.58 19.69 21.31
N ARG A 56 8.64 20.68 20.40
CA ARG A 56 7.79 20.67 19.20
C ARG A 56 8.22 19.57 18.24
N ALA A 57 9.53 19.32 18.08
CA ALA A 57 10.03 18.26 17.21
C ALA A 57 9.55 16.89 17.72
N ARG A 58 9.65 16.67 19.03
CA ARG A 58 9.14 15.49 19.72
C ARG A 58 7.64 15.29 19.53
N ALA A 59 6.86 16.36 19.69
CA ALA A 59 5.41 16.31 19.48
C ALA A 59 5.05 15.95 18.03
N LEU A 60 5.75 16.53 17.05
CA LEU A 60 5.56 16.22 15.62
C LEU A 60 5.99 14.79 15.28
N ALA A 61 7.10 14.30 15.82
CA ALA A 61 7.54 12.91 15.64
C ALA A 61 6.51 11.92 16.19
N HIS A 62 5.99 12.18 17.39
CA HIS A 62 4.92 11.36 17.99
C HIS A 62 3.63 11.39 17.16
N GLN A 63 3.27 12.57 16.63
CA GLN A 63 2.12 12.72 15.76
C GLN A 63 2.32 11.96 14.43
N LEU A 64 3.51 12.05 13.83
CA LEU A 64 3.83 11.32 12.61
C LEU A 64 3.70 9.81 12.79
N ALA A 65 4.27 9.26 13.88
CA ALA A 65 4.16 7.85 14.21
C ALA A 65 2.69 7.40 14.33
N ARG A 66 1.83 8.25 14.89
CA ARG A 66 0.40 7.97 15.04
C ARG A 66 -0.34 7.98 13.71
N VAL A 67 -0.05 8.95 12.83
CA VAL A 67 -0.71 9.08 11.53
C VAL A 67 -0.26 7.95 10.58
N MET A 68 0.97 7.44 10.73
CA MET A 68 1.43 6.27 9.98
C MET A 68 0.79 4.95 10.42
N GLY A 69 0.28 4.87 11.65
CA GLY A 69 -0.20 3.62 12.26
C GLY A 69 -1.27 2.84 11.47
N PRO A 70 -2.28 3.48 10.83
CA PRO A 70 -3.28 2.77 10.04
C PRO A 70 -2.72 2.04 8.80
N LEU A 71 -1.56 2.49 8.29
CA LEU A 71 -1.06 2.07 6.97
C LEU A 71 -0.75 0.58 6.88
N GLU A 72 -0.27 -0.04 7.96
CA GLU A 72 -0.03 -1.48 8.04
C GLU A 72 -1.31 -2.27 7.77
N LYS A 73 -2.37 -1.92 8.49
CA LYS A 73 -3.67 -2.56 8.35
C LYS A 73 -4.26 -2.33 6.96
N ASP A 74 -4.09 -1.16 6.38
CA ASP A 74 -4.61 -0.87 5.03
C ASP A 74 -3.86 -1.63 3.94
N PHE A 75 -2.56 -1.84 4.11
CA PHE A 75 -1.77 -2.71 3.26
C PHE A 75 -2.21 -4.18 3.37
N GLU A 76 -2.42 -4.68 4.59
CA GLU A 76 -2.96 -6.03 4.83
C GLU A 76 -4.36 -6.21 4.22
N ASN A 77 -5.26 -5.25 4.44
CA ASN A 77 -6.61 -5.25 3.87
C ASN A 77 -6.57 -5.28 2.35
N THR A 78 -5.66 -4.50 1.74
CA THR A 78 -5.45 -4.49 0.30
C THR A 78 -4.94 -5.85 -0.18
N THR A 79 -3.94 -6.43 0.50
CA THR A 79 -3.45 -7.79 0.20
C THR A 79 -4.58 -8.82 0.23
N ALA A 80 -5.41 -8.78 1.28
CA ALA A 80 -6.52 -9.70 1.49
C ALA A 80 -7.67 -9.49 0.49
N SER A 81 -7.75 -8.33 -0.16
CA SER A 81 -8.74 -8.01 -1.18
C SER A 81 -8.37 -8.50 -2.58
N LEU A 82 -7.07 -8.70 -2.84
CA LEU A 82 -6.57 -9.26 -4.09
C LEU A 82 -6.88 -10.76 -4.18
N SER A 83 -7.42 -11.20 -5.31
CA SER A 83 -7.46 -12.62 -5.63
C SER A 83 -6.07 -13.16 -5.98
N THR A 84 -5.89 -14.49 -5.90
CA THR A 84 -4.63 -15.14 -6.28
C THR A 84 -4.20 -14.77 -7.71
N ALA A 85 -5.14 -14.78 -8.67
CA ALA A 85 -4.83 -14.44 -10.06
C ALA A 85 -4.39 -12.97 -10.22
N GLN A 86 -5.02 -12.05 -9.50
CA GLN A 86 -4.62 -10.64 -9.50
C GLN A 86 -3.25 -10.47 -8.86
N LEU A 87 -2.98 -11.15 -7.75
CA LEU A 87 -1.67 -11.11 -7.08
C LEU A 87 -0.58 -11.69 -7.98
N GLU A 88 -0.81 -12.81 -8.66
CA GLU A 88 0.14 -13.38 -9.63
C GLU A 88 0.42 -12.42 -10.79
N GLN A 89 -0.61 -11.71 -11.28
CA GLN A 89 -0.48 -10.72 -12.34
C GLN A 89 0.43 -9.55 -11.93
N ILE A 90 0.29 -9.05 -10.69
CA ILE A 90 1.07 -7.90 -10.20
C ILE A 90 2.24 -8.31 -9.29
N LEU A 91 2.60 -9.59 -9.21
CA LEU A 91 3.50 -10.11 -8.17
C LEU A 91 4.82 -9.31 -8.04
N PRO A 92 5.55 -8.98 -9.13
CA PRO A 92 6.79 -8.22 -9.02
C PRO A 92 6.58 -6.80 -8.46
N LEU A 93 5.46 -6.17 -8.81
CA LEU A 93 5.07 -4.88 -8.24
C LEU A 93 4.69 -5.02 -6.78
N TRP A 94 3.97 -6.08 -6.42
CA TRP A 94 3.54 -6.33 -5.05
C TRP A 94 4.72 -6.62 -4.12
N GLU A 95 5.70 -7.41 -4.56
CA GLU A 95 6.95 -7.63 -3.84
C GLU A 95 7.68 -6.31 -3.58
N SER A 96 7.78 -5.45 -4.59
CA SER A 96 8.35 -4.10 -4.45
C SER A 96 7.57 -3.25 -3.43
N MET A 97 6.23 -3.40 -3.38
CA MET A 97 5.39 -2.73 -2.40
C MET A 97 5.64 -3.23 -0.98
N VAL A 98 5.81 -4.55 -0.80
CA VAL A 98 6.15 -5.15 0.51
C VAL A 98 7.46 -4.58 1.03
N PHE A 99 8.47 -4.38 0.17
CA PHE A 99 9.72 -3.73 0.56
C PHE A 99 9.52 -2.26 0.97
N ALA A 100 8.73 -1.50 0.21
CA ALA A 100 8.37 -0.14 0.61
C ALA A 100 7.63 -0.13 1.96
N HIS A 101 6.78 -1.14 2.20
CA HIS A 101 6.04 -1.30 3.44
C HIS A 101 6.92 -1.62 4.65
N ALA A 102 7.93 -2.48 4.48
CA ALA A 102 8.96 -2.68 5.50
C ALA A 102 9.72 -1.37 5.81
N GLY A 103 9.97 -0.54 4.79
CA GLY A 103 10.50 0.82 4.96
C GLY A 103 9.61 1.71 5.82
N PHE A 104 8.29 1.66 5.61
CA PHE A 104 7.33 2.40 6.45
C PHE A 104 7.37 1.95 7.91
N ALA A 105 7.37 0.65 8.17
CA ALA A 105 7.41 0.11 9.52
C ALA A 105 8.66 0.60 10.28
N LEU A 106 9.83 0.58 9.63
CA LEU A 106 11.08 1.09 10.22
C LEU A 106 11.02 2.60 10.50
N LEU A 107 10.44 3.38 9.58
CA LEU A 107 10.27 4.82 9.76
C LEU A 107 9.25 5.15 10.86
N GLN A 108 8.19 4.38 10.99
CA GLN A 108 7.21 4.52 12.07
C GLN A 108 7.83 4.24 13.43
N GLU A 109 8.64 3.18 13.55
CA GLU A 109 9.39 2.86 14.76
C GLU A 109 10.36 3.99 15.13
N ARG A 110 11.07 4.54 14.13
CA ARG A 110 11.95 5.69 14.33
C ARG A 110 11.18 6.92 14.77
N ALA A 111 10.03 7.21 14.16
CA ALA A 111 9.14 8.31 14.56
C ALA A 111 8.67 8.16 16.01
N ALA A 112 8.28 6.95 16.41
CA ALA A 112 7.85 6.66 17.77
C ALA A 112 9.00 6.86 18.78
N THR A 113 10.20 6.40 18.43
CA THR A 113 11.41 6.56 19.25
C THR A 113 11.77 8.03 19.41
N LEU A 114 11.82 8.78 18.32
CA LEU A 114 12.07 10.23 18.32
C LEU A 114 11.00 11.00 19.11
N GLY A 115 9.74 10.58 19.07
CA GLY A 115 8.67 11.16 19.88
C GLY A 115 8.80 10.95 21.40
N LEU A 116 9.71 10.07 21.82
CA LEU A 116 10.03 9.82 23.22
C LEU A 116 11.38 10.44 23.64
N ASP A 117 12.17 10.93 22.69
CA ASP A 117 13.48 11.51 22.95
C ASP A 117 13.36 12.98 23.41
N PRO A 118 13.73 13.31 24.65
CA PRO A 118 13.70 14.69 25.14
C PRO A 118 14.82 15.57 24.54
N ALA A 119 15.83 14.98 23.91
CA ALA A 119 16.99 15.66 23.35
C ALA A 119 17.01 15.65 21.81
N ILE A 120 15.89 15.31 21.17
CA ILE A 120 15.75 15.28 19.72
C ILE A 120 16.23 16.57 19.05
N ASP A 121 17.05 16.43 18.01
CA ASP A 121 17.38 17.53 17.10
C ASP A 121 16.25 17.66 16.05
N PRO A 122 15.68 18.86 15.82
CA PRO A 122 14.77 19.12 14.70
C PRO A 122 15.26 18.60 13.34
N ALA A 123 16.58 18.54 13.11
CA ALA A 123 17.15 17.95 11.89
C ALA A 123 16.87 16.44 11.76
N GLU A 124 16.78 15.70 12.86
CA GLU A 124 16.43 14.28 12.83
C GLU A 124 14.97 14.05 12.42
N LEU A 125 14.07 14.96 12.83
CA LEU A 125 12.68 14.96 12.37
C LEU A 125 12.60 15.33 10.88
N HIS A 126 13.38 16.32 10.44
CA HIS A 126 13.48 16.67 9.02
C HIS A 126 13.90 15.46 8.18
N ASP A 127 15.00 14.80 8.57
CA ASP A 127 15.54 13.62 7.87
C ASP A 127 14.53 12.47 7.82
N LEU A 128 13.83 12.22 8.93
CA LEU A 128 12.78 11.21 8.99
C LEU A 128 11.65 11.53 8.02
N ALA A 129 11.14 12.78 8.03
CA ALA A 129 10.06 13.21 7.16
C ALA A 129 10.47 13.20 5.69
N TYR A 130 11.72 13.56 5.38
CA TYR A 130 12.27 13.44 4.04
C TYR A 130 12.34 11.98 3.58
N GLN A 131 12.91 11.08 4.40
CA GLN A 131 12.95 9.64 4.08
C GLN A 131 11.56 9.06 3.87
N LEU A 132 10.60 9.44 4.71
CA LEU A 132 9.20 9.04 4.56
C LEU A 132 8.63 9.49 3.21
N SER A 133 8.89 10.74 2.81
CA SER A 133 8.43 11.28 1.52
C SER A 133 8.97 10.47 0.32
N VAL A 134 10.22 10.02 0.40
CA VAL A 134 10.84 9.20 -0.65
C VAL A 134 10.17 7.82 -0.74
N VAL A 135 9.92 7.17 0.40
CA VAL A 135 9.24 5.85 0.43
C VAL A 135 7.79 5.97 -0.07
N LEU A 136 7.08 7.03 0.31
CA LEU A 136 5.71 7.33 -0.18
C LEU A 136 5.65 7.51 -1.68
N ASP A 137 6.59 8.26 -2.28
CA ASP A 137 6.63 8.44 -3.73
C ASP A 137 6.87 7.11 -4.47
N VAL A 138 7.74 6.25 -3.95
CA VAL A 138 7.96 4.90 -4.50
C VAL A 138 6.70 4.06 -4.39
N ALA A 139 6.08 3.99 -3.21
CA ALA A 139 4.85 3.23 -2.98
C ALA A 139 3.71 3.70 -3.88
N ALA A 140 3.49 5.02 -3.99
CA ALA A 140 2.47 5.60 -4.86
C ALA A 140 2.73 5.33 -6.35
N LYS A 141 4.00 5.28 -6.80
CA LYS A 141 4.34 4.87 -8.18
C LYS A 141 4.01 3.40 -8.42
N ILE A 142 4.36 2.51 -7.50
CA ILE A 142 4.04 1.07 -7.60
C ILE A 142 2.53 0.87 -7.61
N GLN A 143 1.80 1.56 -6.73
CA GLN A 143 0.34 1.45 -6.59
C GLN A 143 -0.37 1.85 -7.89
N ARG A 144 0.05 2.95 -8.53
CA ARG A 144 -0.52 3.39 -9.82
C ARG A 144 -0.24 2.40 -10.94
N ARG A 145 0.94 1.77 -10.95
CA ARG A 145 1.28 0.72 -11.92
C ARG A 145 0.43 -0.53 -11.68
N ALA A 146 0.28 -0.97 -10.44
CA ALA A 146 -0.55 -2.11 -10.08
C ALA A 146 -2.01 -1.88 -10.49
N LEU A 147 -2.57 -0.70 -10.21
CA LEU A 147 -3.90 -0.32 -10.70
C LEU A 147 -4.02 -0.37 -12.23
N THR A 148 -2.97 0.03 -12.95
CA THR A 148 -2.96 0.01 -14.43
C THR A 148 -2.95 -1.42 -14.96
N GLU A 149 -2.12 -2.29 -14.39
CA GLU A 149 -2.02 -3.69 -14.82
C GLU A 149 -3.30 -4.46 -14.56
N LEU A 150 -3.97 -4.23 -13.42
CA LEU A 150 -5.25 -4.86 -13.10
C LEU A 150 -6.42 -4.40 -13.99
N ILE A 151 -6.28 -3.30 -14.73
CA ILE A 151 -7.30 -2.84 -15.72
C ILE A 151 -7.14 -3.58 -17.06
N VAL A 152 -5.94 -4.08 -17.38
CA VAL A 152 -5.69 -4.79 -18.63
C VAL A 152 -6.14 -6.24 -18.48
N PRO A 153 -7.09 -6.75 -19.29
CA PRO A 153 -7.46 -8.15 -19.27
C PRO A 153 -6.22 -9.00 -19.54
N PRO A 154 -6.00 -10.11 -18.80
CA PRO A 154 -4.90 -11.01 -19.11
C PRO A 154 -5.05 -11.47 -20.57
N GLU A 155 -3.97 -11.40 -21.35
CA GLU A 155 -3.96 -11.92 -22.71
C GLU A 155 -4.33 -13.40 -22.65
N THR A 156 -5.56 -13.73 -23.04
CA THR A 156 -5.99 -15.12 -23.16
C THR A 156 -5.04 -15.80 -24.14
N PRO A 157 -4.31 -16.86 -23.74
CA PRO A 157 -3.49 -17.60 -24.70
C PRO A 157 -4.43 -18.16 -25.76
N ILE A 158 -4.30 -17.65 -26.99
CA ILE A 158 -4.99 -18.19 -28.15
C ILE A 158 -4.51 -19.63 -28.30
N ARG A 159 -5.34 -20.60 -27.92
CA ARG A 159 -5.11 -22.00 -28.30
C ARG A 159 -5.30 -22.06 -29.81
N ALA A 160 -4.20 -21.96 -30.55
CA ALA A 160 -4.15 -22.36 -31.96
C ALA A 160 -4.58 -23.82 -32.02
N SER A 161 -5.72 -24.06 -32.68
CA SER A 161 -6.27 -25.38 -32.98
C SER A 161 -5.70 -25.89 -34.29
#